data_AF-A0AAV9IBJ8-F1
#
_entry.id   AF-A0AAV9IBJ8-F1
#
_cell.length_a   1.000
_cell.length_b   1.000
_cell.length_c   1.000
_cell.angle_alpha   90.00
_cell.angle_beta   90.00
_cell.angle_gamma   90.00
#
_symmetry.space_group_name_H-M   'P 1'
#
loop_
_entity.id
_entity.type
_entity.pdbx_description
1 polymer ?
#
loop_
_entity_poly.entity_id
_entity_poly.type
_entity_poly.pdbx_seq_one_letter_code
_entity_poly.pdbx_strand_id
1 'polypeptide(L)'
;MKAVSSSVGSVRQGEFNWMEFLKTYCNLTESEANECLYAMKRFSESEMEVISTSMLKELGIDDPLKRTKVFIGMRSYARNKRNALFIGFLITS
;
A
#
# COMPACT_ATOMS: atom_id res chain seq x y z
N MET A 1 -34.93 20.12 -21.20
CA MET A 1 -34.42 18.87 -20.60
C MET A 1 -33.03 19.16 -20.06
N LYS A 2 -32.84 19.11 -18.74
CA LYS A 2 -31.59 19.51 -18.09
C LYS A 2 -30.69 18.28 -18.03
N ALA A 3 -29.68 18.22 -18.90
CA ALA A 3 -28.66 17.18 -18.84
C ALA A 3 -27.84 17.39 -17.57
N VAL A 4 -28.07 16.53 -16.57
CA VAL A 4 -27.20 16.41 -15.40
C VAL A 4 -25.93 15.78 -15.94
N SER A 5 -24.92 16.61 -16.20
CA SER A 5 -23.55 16.13 -16.29
C SER A 5 -23.23 15.46 -14.97
N SER A 6 -23.25 14.12 -14.98
CA SER A 6 -22.63 13.33 -13.94
C SER A 6 -21.16 13.68 -13.97
N SER A 7 -20.77 14.67 -13.16
CA SER A 7 -19.40 14.85 -12.73
C SER A 7 -19.04 13.56 -12.00
N VAL A 8 -18.59 12.55 -12.75
CA VAL A 8 -17.71 11.53 -12.22
C VAL A 8 -16.57 12.35 -11.67
N GLY A 9 -16.59 12.57 -10.36
CA GLY A 9 -15.51 13.22 -9.65
C GLY A 9 -14.26 12.53 -10.16
N SER A 10 -13.40 13.29 -10.82
CA SER A 10 -12.11 12.81 -11.25
C SER A 10 -11.39 12.44 -9.96
N VAL A 11 -11.58 11.21 -9.51
CA VAL A 11 -10.75 10.58 -8.50
C VAL A 11 -9.41 10.64 -9.18
N ARG A 12 -8.60 11.65 -8.85
CA ARG A 12 -7.16 11.55 -8.99
C ARG A 12 -6.88 10.15 -8.48
N GLN A 13 -6.47 9.23 -9.37
CA GLN A 13 -5.92 7.95 -8.95
C GLN A 13 -4.73 8.33 -8.09
N GLY A 14 -5.02 8.47 -6.80
CA GLY A 14 -4.18 9.20 -5.87
C GLY A 14 -2.95 8.36 -5.69
N GLU A 15 -1.80 9.02 -5.74
CA GLU A 15 -0.53 8.44 -5.33
C GLU A 15 -0.76 7.57 -4.08
N PHE A 16 -0.29 6.34 -4.13
CA PHE A 16 -0.51 5.37 -3.07
C PHE A 16 -0.08 5.95 -1.72
N ASN A 17 -0.99 5.98 -0.74
CA ASN A 17 -0.73 6.58 0.56
C ASN A 17 0.14 5.66 1.43
N TRP A 18 1.46 5.74 1.22
CA TRP A 18 2.45 4.96 1.96
C TRP A 18 2.37 5.16 3.47
N MET A 19 2.01 6.35 3.94
CA MET A 19 1.91 6.66 5.37
C MET A 19 0.76 5.89 6.03
N GLU A 20 -0.40 5.88 5.39
CA GLU A 20 -1.56 5.11 5.85
C GLU A 20 -1.29 3.60 5.77
N PHE A 21 -0.63 3.14 4.71
CA PHE A 21 -0.20 1.75 4.60
C PHE A 21 0.70 1.31 5.77
N LEU A 22 1.70 2.11 6.11
CA LEU A 22 2.63 1.79 7.21
C LEU A 22 1.94 1.75 8.57
N LYS A 23 1.01 2.68 8.82
CA LYS A 23 0.25 2.72 10.08
C LYS A 23 -0.76 1.58 10.17
N THR A 24 -1.57 1.38 9.13
CA THR A 24 -2.71 0.45 9.16
C THR A 24 -2.32 -1.00 8.87
N TYR A 25 -1.47 -1.24 7.87
CA TYR A 25 -1.11 -2.60 7.44
C TYR A 25 0.17 -3.12 8.08
N CYS A 26 1.12 -2.23 8.41
CA CYS A 26 2.38 -2.63 9.04
C CYS A 26 2.35 -2.47 10.56
N ASN A 27 1.28 -1.88 11.14
CA ASN A 27 1.13 -1.64 12.57
C ASN A 27 2.36 -0.93 13.18
N LEU A 28 2.84 0.08 12.46
CA LEU A 28 3.93 0.95 12.88
C LEU A 28 3.37 2.19 13.58
N THR A 29 4.09 2.65 14.61
CA THR A 29 3.84 3.97 15.19
C THR A 29 4.14 5.07 14.18
N GLU A 30 3.67 6.30 14.45
CA GLU A 30 3.94 7.42 13.55
C GLU A 30 5.43 7.72 13.38
N SER A 31 6.23 7.57 14.44
CA SER A 31 7.69 7.73 14.37
C SER A 31 8.31 6.67 13.46
N GLU A 32 7.99 5.40 13.68
CA GLU A 32 8.52 4.28 12.87
C GLU A 32 8.07 4.37 11.41
N ALA A 33 6.81 4.79 11.17
CA ALA A 33 6.28 4.97 9.84
C ALA A 33 7.01 6.09 9.10
N ASN A 34 7.30 7.23 9.76
CA ASN A 34 8.08 8.31 9.15
C ASN A 34 9.50 7.87 8.77
N GLU A 35 10.16 7.08 9.62
CA GLU A 35 11.49 6.51 9.31
C GLU A 35 11.45 5.60 8.08
N CYS A 36 10.41 4.76 7.95
CA CYS A 36 10.27 3.87 6.81
C CYS A 36 9.75 4.56 5.55
N LEU A 37 9.06 5.70 5.67
CA LEU A 37 8.35 6.37 4.57
C LEU A 37 9.27 6.68 3.39
N TYR A 38 10.48 7.15 3.66
CA TYR A 38 11.44 7.50 2.60
C TYR A 38 11.87 6.27 1.80
N ALA A 39 12.15 5.14 2.47
CA ALA A 39 12.50 3.88 1.82
C ALA A 39 11.33 3.35 0.97
N MET A 40 10.11 3.44 1.50
CA MET A 40 8.91 2.92 0.85
C MET A 40 8.53 3.72 -0.41
N LYS A 41 8.72 5.04 -0.40
CA LYS A 41 8.47 5.90 -1.57
C LYS A 41 9.35 5.58 -2.79
N ARG A 42 10.41 4.79 -2.62
CA ARG A 42 11.27 4.35 -3.74
C ARG A 42 10.66 3.20 -4.54
N PHE A 43 9.56 2.63 -4.04
CA PHE A 43 8.83 1.57 -4.70
C PHE A 43 7.50 2.05 -5.23
N SER A 44 7.01 1.31 -6.22
CA SER A 44 5.64 1.41 -6.70
C SER A 44 4.75 0.44 -5.93
N GLU A 45 3.45 0.73 -5.86
CA GLU A 45 2.46 -0.18 -5.24
C GLU A 45 2.47 -1.58 -5.88
N SER A 46 2.67 -1.65 -7.20
CA SER A 46 2.77 -2.91 -7.97
C SER A 46 3.98 -3.76 -7.59
N GLU A 47 5.03 -3.17 -7.00
CA GLU A 47 6.25 -3.86 -6.64
C GLU A 47 6.17 -4.52 -5.26
N MET A 48 5.13 -4.24 -4.46
CA MET A 48 4.97 -4.81 -3.11
C MET A 48 5.00 -6.34 -3.06
N GLU A 49 4.54 -7.03 -4.12
CA GLU A 49 4.55 -8.49 -4.16
C GLU A 49 5.95 -9.09 -4.42
N VAL A 50 6.86 -8.33 -5.03
CA VAL A 50 8.22 -8.80 -5.38
C VAL A 50 9.27 -8.34 -4.38
N ILE A 51 8.97 -7.36 -3.53
CA ILE A 51 9.91 -6.88 -2.50
C ILE A 51 10.21 -8.00 -1.49
N SER A 52 11.50 -8.19 -1.26
CA SER A 52 12.05 -9.13 -0.27
C SER A 52 12.48 -8.40 1.00
N THR A 53 12.62 -9.15 2.10
CA THR A 53 13.17 -8.62 3.35
C THR A 53 14.61 -8.13 3.20
N SER A 54 15.40 -8.69 2.28
CA SER A 54 16.76 -8.23 1.99
C SER A 54 16.76 -6.84 1.34
N MET A 55 15.87 -6.61 0.37
CA MET A 55 15.72 -5.31 -0.29
C MET A 55 15.30 -4.21 0.70
N LEU A 56 14.42 -4.52 1.65
CA LEU A 56 14.03 -3.56 2.70
C LEU A 56 15.23 -3.15 3.57
N LYS A 57 16.16 -4.08 3.83
CA LYS A 57 17.39 -3.79 4.58
C LYS A 57 18.32 -2.87 3.78
N GLU A 58 18.52 -3.15 2.50
CA GLU A 58 19.37 -2.34 1.62
C GLU A 58 18.90 -0.88 1.48
N LEU A 59 17.62 -0.62 1.75
CA LEU A 59 17.02 0.71 1.71
C LEU A 59 17.00 1.44 3.05
N GLY A 60 17.61 0.87 4.09
CA GLY A 60 17.76 1.51 5.40
C GLY A 60 16.72 1.10 6.44
N ILE A 61 15.92 0.06 6.20
CA ILE A 61 15.10 -0.57 7.26
C ILE A 61 15.93 -1.63 7.98
N ASP A 62 16.92 -1.16 8.75
CA ASP A 62 17.88 -2.02 9.44
C ASP A 62 17.25 -2.81 10.59
N ASP A 63 16.28 -2.22 11.29
CA ASP A 63 15.61 -2.87 12.41
C ASP A 63 14.83 -4.12 11.94
N PRO A 64 15.17 -5.33 12.45
CA PRO A 64 14.58 -6.57 11.97
C PRO A 64 13.08 -6.70 12.30
N LEU A 65 12.61 -6.08 13.38
CA LEU A 65 11.19 -6.11 13.75
C LEU A 65 10.38 -5.21 12.82
N LYS A 66 10.84 -3.97 12.55
CA LYS A 66 10.23 -3.06 11.58
C LYS A 66 10.19 -3.69 10.19
N ARG A 67 11.30 -4.31 9.77
CA ARG A 67 11.38 -4.99 8.48
C ARG A 67 10.38 -6.13 8.33
N THR A 68 10.22 -6.92 9.39
CA THR A 68 9.25 -8.01 9.44
C THR A 68 7.82 -7.47 9.38
N LYS A 69 7.50 -6.42 10.16
CA LYS A 69 6.20 -5.74 10.13
C LYS A 69 5.86 -5.20 8.74
N VAL A 70 6.80 -4.50 8.10
CA VAL A 70 6.63 -3.96 6.74
C VAL A 70 6.40 -5.07 5.72
N PHE A 71 7.20 -6.13 5.78
CA PHE A 71 7.06 -7.27 4.88
C PHE A 71 5.70 -7.97 5.04
N ILE A 72 5.26 -8.22 6.28
CA ILE A 72 3.93 -8.78 6.55
C ILE A 72 2.82 -7.85 6.04
N GLY A 73 2.96 -6.55 6.28
CA GLY A 73 2.03 -5.54 5.81
C GLY A 73 1.88 -5.54 4.28
N MET A 74 2.99 -5.63 3.55
CA MET A 74 2.98 -5.75 2.07
C MET A 74 2.21 -6.99 1.60
N ARG A 75 2.48 -8.15 2.21
CA ARG A 75 1.80 -9.41 1.86
C ARG A 75 0.31 -9.37 2.19
N SER A 76 -0.06 -8.76 3.31
CA SER A 76 -1.45 -8.58 3.71
C SER A 76 -2.20 -7.64 2.77
N TYR A 77 -1.61 -6.49 2.43
CA TYR A 77 -2.19 -5.54 1.49
C TYR A 77 -2.39 -6.15 0.10
N ALA A 78 -1.37 -6.81 -0.43
CA ALA A 78 -1.44 -7.49 -1.73
C ALA A 78 -2.55 -8.56 -1.77
N ARG A 79 -2.68 -9.36 -0.69
CA ARG A 79 -3.75 -10.35 -0.56
C ARG A 79 -5.13 -9.69 -0.50
N ASN A 80 -5.30 -8.62 0.26
CA ASN A 80 -6.57 -7.91 0.37
C ASN A 80 -6.97 -7.25 -0.95
N LYS A 81 -6.01 -6.65 -1.67
CA LYS A 81 -6.25 -6.09 -3.00
C LYS A 81 -6.72 -7.16 -3.99
N ARG A 82 -6.10 -8.35 -3.99
CA ARG A 82 -6.55 -9.49 -4.80
C ARG A 82 -7.95 -9.97 -4.42
N ASN A 83 -8.27 -10.04 -3.13
CA ASN A 83 -9.61 -10.42 -2.67
C ASN A 83 -10.68 -9.39 -3.05
N ALA A 84 -10.37 -8.10 -2.95
CA ALA A 84 -11.29 -7.02 -3.35
C ALA A 84 -11.59 -7.05 -4.85
N LEU A 85 -10.59 -7.31 -5.69
CA LEU A 85 -10.76 -7.51 -7.13
C LEU A 85 -11.64 -8.73 -7.43
N PHE A 86 -11.46 -9.82 -6.69
CA PHE A 86 -12.25 -11.04 -6.87
C PHE A 86 -13.72 -10.84 -6.49
N ILE A 87 -13.99 -10.14 -5.38
CA ILE A 87 -15.37 -9.79 -4.97
C ILE A 87 -16.02 -8.83 -5.98
N GLY A 88 -15.27 -7.84 -6.48
CA GLY A 88 -15.77 -6.93 -7.51
C GLY A 88 -16.20 -7.66 -8.79
N PHE A 89 -15.44 -8.68 -9.22
CA PHE A 89 -15.78 -9.50 -10.38
C PHE A 89 -17.07 -10.32 -10.19
N LEU A 90 -17.31 -10.83 -8.98
CA LEU A 90 -18.49 -11.63 -8.63
C LEU A 90 -19.79 -10.82 -8.54
N ILE A 91 -19.73 -9.53 -8.25
CA ILE A 91 -20.93 -8.67 -8.12
C ILE A 91 -21.37 -8.12 -9.49
N THR A 92 -20.46 -8.09 -10.47
CA THR A 92 -20.72 -7.58 -11.82
C THR A 92 -20.98 -8.66 -12.89
N SER A 93 -20.93 -9.95 -12.52
CA SER A 93 -21.15 -11.08 -13.44
C SER A 93 -22.54 -11.69 -13.29
#